data_AF-A0A8S9G357-F1
#
_entry.id   AF-A0A8S9G357-F1
#
_cell.length_a   1.000
_cell.length_b   1.000
_cell.length_c   1.000
_cell.angle_alpha   90.00
_cell.angle_beta   90.00
_cell.angle_gamma   90.00
#
_symmetry.space_group_name_H-M   'P 1'
#
loop_
_entity.id
_entity.type
_entity.pdbx_description
1 polymer ?
#
loop_
_entity_poly.entity_id
_entity_poly.type
_entity_poly.pdbx_seq_one_letter_code
_entity_poly.pdbx_strand_id
1 'polypeptide(L)'
;MVTNLDFSKCIKVADLGCSSGQNTFLAMSEIVNTINALCQERNQIPPEIDCCLNDLPGNDFNTTFKFISFFNEKLTSKTPCFVSGVPGSFHSRLFPSKSLHFIHSNCGLNYLSKVPEGLEKNKMSVYITSSSPLSEYKAYLNQFQKDFTTFLRMRSEEMVSNGRMVITLLGRNAIDDPLYRDCCHHLTLVSDSLLAFEGLVSASKVISFNMPLYDPTDEELKEIIRNEGSFQINDLETHAFDLGHSKEENRESCRAKPGEKEANCIRAAFEMMLVAHFGDAINIDTLFAKYAHHVSQHASCMRKTLNVWDSAWLSLSQKESPMGPAPEALVELKVSDLFLAEKNEWDLAKIRQFLPFEENKVRLLKPSLTAAREWNSSQGLAAVPRRSQPVRVIPQDNCVMVRSDAAWNETNKIAGLGWTIKTQNRVSSFSSPMRFVGSPLIAEGLALREAVEKCRDLGLTKIRCESDCAQLIKALTLDHPLAELYGIVADIEAVALSFDFVSFTWISRERNRDADSLAKQVLSAELVLMASPNNV
;
A
#
# COMPACT_ATOMS: atom_id res chain seq x y z
N MET A 1 35.39 5.42 -53.76
CA MET A 1 35.30 4.12 -53.07
C MET A 1 36.13 4.24 -51.80
N VAL A 2 35.47 4.35 -50.64
CA VAL A 2 36.13 4.13 -49.34
C VAL A 2 35.75 2.70 -48.96
N THR A 3 36.65 1.79 -49.27
CA THR A 3 36.52 0.34 -49.04
C THR A 3 36.71 0.02 -47.56
N ASN A 4 35.78 -0.76 -47.00
CA ASN A 4 35.87 -1.49 -45.73
C ASN A 4 36.55 -0.75 -44.56
N LEU A 5 35.79 0.13 -43.92
CA LEU A 5 36.08 0.53 -42.55
C LEU A 5 35.28 -0.38 -41.62
N ASP A 6 35.94 -1.46 -41.19
CA ASP A 6 35.48 -2.32 -40.10
C ASP A 6 35.60 -1.51 -38.79
N PHE A 7 34.49 -0.90 -38.34
CA PHE A 7 34.39 -0.21 -37.05
C PHE A 7 33.33 -0.94 -36.21
N SER A 8 33.52 -1.14 -34.90
CA SER A 8 33.93 -0.09 -33.97
C SER A 8 35.08 -0.46 -33.03
N LYS A 9 36.14 0.36 -33.07
CA LYS A 9 37.16 0.45 -32.02
C LYS A 9 36.62 0.98 -30.68
N CYS A 10 35.39 1.49 -30.65
CA CYS A 10 34.76 2.12 -29.51
C CYS A 10 33.36 1.57 -29.24
N ILE A 11 33.09 1.14 -28.02
CA ILE A 11 31.75 0.79 -27.54
C ILE A 11 31.18 1.98 -26.78
N LYS A 12 29.97 2.41 -27.15
CA LYS A 12 29.26 3.50 -26.48
C LYS A 12 28.16 2.95 -25.59
N VAL A 13 28.25 3.25 -24.30
CA VAL A 13 27.33 2.81 -23.25
C VAL A 13 26.64 4.02 -22.65
N ALA A 14 25.34 3.93 -22.37
CA ALA A 14 24.62 5.00 -21.68
C ALA A 14 23.95 4.49 -20.40
N ASP A 15 24.04 5.27 -19.31
CA ASP A 15 23.21 5.12 -18.11
C ASP A 15 22.16 6.22 -18.11
N LEU A 16 20.88 5.85 -18.18
CA LEU A 16 19.77 6.78 -18.29
C LEU A 16 19.10 6.93 -16.91
N GLY A 17 19.15 8.14 -16.36
CA GLY A 17 18.78 8.41 -14.96
C GLY A 17 19.93 8.14 -14.00
N CYS A 18 21.13 8.67 -14.30
CA CYS A 18 22.36 8.39 -13.55
C CYS A 18 22.40 9.01 -12.14
N SER A 19 21.56 10.01 -11.87
CA SER A 19 21.56 10.79 -10.63
C SER A 19 22.94 11.41 -10.33
N SER A 20 23.23 11.63 -9.05
CA SER A 20 24.45 12.30 -8.56
C SER A 20 25.34 11.42 -7.68
N GLY A 21 24.96 10.16 -7.44
CA GLY A 21 25.63 9.25 -6.52
C GLY A 21 26.65 8.31 -7.17
N GLN A 22 27.25 7.44 -6.35
CA GLN A 22 28.22 6.42 -6.80
C GLN A 22 27.59 5.27 -7.60
N ASN A 23 26.28 5.07 -7.51
CA ASN A 23 25.58 3.93 -8.10
C ASN A 23 25.78 3.83 -9.62
N THR A 24 25.76 4.96 -10.33
CA THR A 24 26.01 4.98 -11.78
C THR A 24 27.39 4.43 -12.13
N PHE A 25 28.42 4.75 -11.34
CA PHE A 25 29.77 4.26 -11.57
C PHE A 25 29.96 2.81 -11.15
N LEU A 26 29.21 2.31 -10.16
CA LEU A 26 29.17 0.88 -9.86
C LEU A 26 28.62 0.11 -11.07
N ALA A 27 27.45 0.51 -11.59
CA ALA A 27 26.86 -0.12 -12.78
C ALA A 27 27.78 -0.03 -14.00
N MET A 28 28.30 1.16 -14.30
CA MET A 28 29.23 1.37 -15.41
C MET A 28 30.51 0.55 -15.28
N SER A 29 31.07 0.44 -14.06
CA SER A 29 32.27 -0.36 -13.83
C SER A 29 32.01 -1.85 -14.08
N GLU A 30 30.85 -2.37 -13.68
CA GLU A 30 30.46 -3.75 -13.93
C GLU A 30 30.31 -4.04 -15.43
N ILE A 31 29.67 -3.13 -16.17
CA ILE A 31 29.52 -3.24 -17.63
C ILE A 31 30.90 -3.25 -18.30
N VAL A 32 31.76 -2.30 -17.96
CA VAL A 32 33.12 -2.19 -18.51
C VAL A 32 33.94 -3.45 -18.19
N ASN A 33 33.95 -3.88 -16.93
CA ASN A 33 34.70 -5.06 -16.50
C ASN A 33 34.23 -6.33 -17.20
N THR A 34 32.91 -6.48 -17.39
CA THR A 34 32.32 -7.60 -18.14
C THR A 34 32.75 -7.59 -19.61
N ILE A 35 32.71 -6.43 -20.27
CA ILE A 35 33.20 -6.29 -21.65
C ILE A 35 34.67 -6.72 -21.74
N ASN A 36 35.50 -6.25 -20.81
CA ASN A 36 36.91 -6.58 -20.76
C ASN A 36 37.15 -8.08 -20.57
N ALA A 37 36.44 -8.73 -19.64
CA ALA A 37 36.53 -10.15 -19.39
C ALA A 37 36.16 -10.98 -20.64
N LEU A 38 35.05 -10.64 -21.30
CA LEU A 38 34.62 -11.30 -22.54
C LEU A 38 35.63 -11.13 -23.69
N CYS A 39 36.25 -9.96 -23.81
CA CYS A 39 37.33 -9.74 -24.78
C CYS A 39 38.55 -10.62 -24.48
N GLN A 40 38.95 -10.72 -23.20
CA GLN A 40 40.06 -11.58 -22.78
C GLN A 40 39.79 -13.05 -23.07
N GLU A 41 38.61 -13.57 -22.73
CA GLU A 41 38.21 -14.95 -23.01
C GLU A 41 38.25 -15.29 -24.51
N ARG A 42 37.93 -14.31 -25.36
CA ARG A 42 37.94 -14.45 -26.82
C ARG A 42 39.29 -14.12 -27.46
N ASN A 43 40.32 -13.82 -26.66
CA ASN A 43 41.63 -13.34 -27.11
C ASN A 43 41.53 -12.11 -28.06
N GLN A 44 40.60 -11.21 -27.76
CA GLN A 44 40.38 -9.97 -28.49
C GLN A 44 40.95 -8.78 -27.73
N ILE A 45 41.37 -7.75 -28.48
CA ILE A 45 41.82 -6.49 -27.90
C ILE A 45 40.59 -5.75 -27.35
N PRO A 46 40.59 -5.32 -26.07
CA PRO A 46 39.49 -4.54 -25.53
C PRO A 46 39.27 -3.24 -26.32
N PRO A 47 38.02 -2.86 -26.61
CA PRO A 47 37.71 -1.61 -27.31
C PRO A 47 37.86 -0.42 -26.37
N GLU A 48 37.97 0.79 -26.93
CA GLU A 48 37.71 2.01 -26.17
C GLU A 48 36.25 2.04 -25.71
N ILE A 49 35.96 2.63 -24.56
CA ILE A 49 34.60 2.69 -24.02
C ILE A 49 34.21 4.14 -23.78
N ASP A 50 33.10 4.57 -24.38
CA ASP A 50 32.47 5.87 -24.18
C ASP A 50 31.24 5.70 -23.27
N CYS A 51 31.40 6.07 -22.00
CA CYS A 51 30.37 6.02 -20.97
C CYS A 51 29.63 7.36 -20.91
N CYS A 52 28.37 7.35 -21.31
CA CYS A 52 27.48 8.51 -21.30
C CYS A 52 26.54 8.45 -20.09
N LEU A 53 26.60 9.46 -19.22
CA LEU A 53 25.76 9.58 -18.03
C LEU A 53 24.63 10.57 -18.35
N ASN A 54 23.39 10.08 -18.46
CA ASN A 54 22.23 10.92 -18.74
C ASN A 54 21.40 11.15 -17.48
N ASP A 55 20.96 12.39 -17.31
CA ASP A 55 19.90 12.76 -16.37
C ASP A 55 19.24 14.07 -16.84
N LEU A 56 18.23 14.54 -16.12
CA LEU A 56 17.58 15.83 -16.37
C LEU A 56 18.60 16.98 -16.24
N PRO A 57 18.37 18.12 -16.92
CA PRO A 57 19.27 19.28 -16.82
C PRO A 57 19.46 19.84 -15.40
N GLY A 58 18.52 19.56 -14.48
CA GLY A 58 18.59 19.97 -13.09
C GLY A 58 19.42 19.04 -12.18
N ASN A 59 19.93 17.92 -12.69
CA ASN A 59 20.78 16.99 -11.92
C ASN A 59 22.15 17.61 -11.61
N ASP A 60 22.75 17.24 -10.48
CA ASP A 60 24.05 17.73 -10.05
C ASP A 60 25.21 16.94 -10.67
N PHE A 61 25.41 17.12 -11.98
CA PHE A 61 26.54 16.53 -12.72
C PHE A 61 27.91 16.92 -12.14
N ASN A 62 28.02 18.08 -11.47
CA ASN A 62 29.28 18.49 -10.83
C ASN A 62 29.66 17.52 -9.71
N THR A 63 28.67 17.10 -8.92
CA THR A 63 28.88 16.07 -7.89
C THR A 63 29.13 14.70 -8.52
N THR A 64 28.40 14.32 -9.58
CA THR A 64 28.65 13.08 -10.32
C THR A 64 30.11 13.01 -10.79
N PHE A 65 30.63 14.05 -11.45
CA PHE A 65 32.00 14.02 -11.99
C PHE A 65 33.11 13.98 -10.93
N LYS A 66 32.83 14.34 -9.68
CA LYS A 66 33.79 14.16 -8.58
C LYS A 66 34.07 12.68 -8.27
N PHE A 67 33.17 11.76 -8.66
CA PHE A 67 33.35 10.31 -8.46
C PHE A 67 34.12 9.60 -9.59
N ILE A 68 34.71 10.33 -10.55
CA ILE A 68 35.52 9.72 -11.62
C ILE A 68 36.73 8.94 -11.04
N SER A 69 37.36 9.43 -9.96
CA SER A 69 38.46 8.69 -9.33
C SER A 69 37.98 7.35 -8.76
N PHE A 70 36.82 7.33 -8.12
CA PHE A 70 36.18 6.12 -7.61
C PHE A 70 35.84 5.14 -8.75
N PHE A 71 35.35 5.64 -9.88
CA PHE A 71 35.12 4.82 -11.06
C PHE A 71 36.41 4.16 -11.55
N ASN A 72 37.48 4.92 -11.71
CA ASN A 72 38.78 4.41 -12.15
C ASN A 72 39.35 3.34 -11.21
N GLU A 73 39.14 3.47 -9.89
CA GLU A 73 39.54 2.46 -8.90
C GLU A 73 38.78 1.14 -9.04
N LYS A 74 37.54 1.17 -9.57
CA LYS A 74 36.70 -0.02 -9.77
C LYS A 74 36.99 -0.77 -11.07
N LEU A 75 37.72 -0.16 -12.00
CA LEU A 75 38.09 -0.80 -13.26
C LEU A 75 39.22 -1.81 -13.06
N THR A 76 39.04 -3.02 -13.57
CA THR A 76 40.01 -4.12 -13.43
C THR A 76 41.13 -4.07 -14.48
N SER A 77 40.93 -3.32 -15.57
CA SER A 77 41.89 -3.17 -16.65
C SER A 77 42.16 -1.70 -16.96
N LYS A 78 43.25 -1.43 -17.69
CA LYS A 78 43.59 -0.10 -18.21
C LYS A 78 42.90 0.20 -19.55
N THR A 79 41.73 -0.40 -19.81
CA THR A 79 40.97 -0.11 -21.03
C THR A 79 40.61 1.38 -21.05
N PRO A 80 40.89 2.12 -22.15
CA PRO A 80 40.54 3.53 -22.22
C PRO A 80 39.03 3.71 -22.07
N CYS A 81 38.63 4.37 -20.98
CA CYS A 81 37.24 4.71 -20.69
C CYS A 81 37.08 6.22 -20.63
N PHE A 82 36.13 6.74 -21.39
CA PHE A 82 35.78 8.15 -21.45
C PHE A 82 34.41 8.35 -20.82
N VAL A 83 34.24 9.42 -20.05
CA VAL A 83 32.98 9.72 -19.36
C VAL A 83 32.46 11.06 -19.84
N SER A 84 31.18 11.10 -20.24
CA SER A 84 30.49 12.32 -20.66
C SER A 84 29.14 12.45 -19.96
N GLY A 85 28.69 13.69 -19.71
CA GLY A 85 27.35 13.99 -19.19
C GLY A 85 26.40 14.39 -20.33
N VAL A 86 25.17 13.90 -20.29
CA VAL A 86 24.15 14.13 -21.32
C VAL A 86 22.88 14.69 -20.65
N PRO A 87 22.75 16.02 -20.51
CA PRO A 87 21.58 16.63 -19.88
C PRO A 87 20.37 16.56 -20.82
N GLY A 88 19.27 15.99 -20.35
CA GLY A 88 18.02 15.91 -21.09
C GLY A 88 17.09 14.81 -20.58
N SER A 89 15.80 14.93 -20.85
CA SER A 89 14.84 13.87 -20.54
C SER A 89 15.05 12.68 -21.47
N PHE A 90 15.18 11.48 -20.91
CA PHE A 90 15.20 10.24 -21.70
C PHE A 90 13.86 9.95 -22.40
N HIS A 91 12.79 10.72 -22.20
CA HIS A 91 11.59 10.63 -23.06
C HIS A 91 11.78 11.38 -24.39
N SER A 92 12.95 11.96 -24.64
CA SER A 92 13.33 12.64 -25.87
C SER A 92 14.55 11.99 -26.53
N ARG A 93 14.93 12.45 -27.74
CA ARG A 93 16.19 12.07 -28.38
C ARG A 93 17.36 12.72 -27.64
N LEU A 94 18.31 11.90 -27.22
CA LEU A 94 19.53 12.27 -26.51
C LEU A 94 20.79 12.01 -27.33
N PHE A 95 20.75 11.02 -28.22
CA PHE A 95 21.93 10.56 -28.96
C PHE A 95 21.72 10.57 -30.48
N PRO A 96 22.80 10.68 -31.26
CA PRO A 96 22.75 10.47 -32.70
C PRO A 96 22.22 9.08 -33.04
N SER A 97 21.56 8.95 -34.19
CA SER A 97 21.00 7.68 -34.61
C SER A 97 22.09 6.61 -34.80
N LYS A 98 21.79 5.38 -34.35
CA LYS A 98 22.69 4.22 -34.46
C LYS A 98 24.10 4.47 -33.89
N SER A 99 24.16 5.08 -32.70
CA SER A 99 25.42 5.38 -32.00
C SER A 99 25.60 4.62 -30.69
N LEU A 100 24.50 4.21 -30.05
CA LEU A 100 24.54 3.49 -28.76
C LEU A 100 24.62 1.98 -28.96
N HIS A 101 25.48 1.32 -28.18
CA HIS A 101 25.65 -0.13 -28.20
C HIS A 101 24.94 -0.81 -27.04
N PHE A 102 25.02 -0.19 -25.86
CA PHE A 102 24.41 -0.71 -24.63
C PHE A 102 23.77 0.41 -23.82
N ILE A 103 22.59 0.13 -23.24
CA ILE A 103 21.89 1.05 -22.36
C ILE A 103 21.60 0.37 -21.04
N HIS A 104 21.87 1.08 -19.96
CA HIS A 104 21.48 0.74 -18.61
C HIS A 104 20.51 1.82 -18.10
N SER A 105 19.52 1.41 -17.32
CA SER A 105 18.62 2.31 -16.61
C SER A 105 18.13 1.60 -15.35
N ASN A 106 18.35 2.20 -14.18
CA ASN A 106 17.93 1.61 -12.91
C ASN A 106 17.05 2.60 -12.12
N CYS A 107 15.82 2.20 -11.82
CA CYS A 107 14.81 2.97 -11.07
C CYS A 107 14.45 4.36 -11.64
N GLY A 108 14.92 4.73 -12.84
CA GLY A 108 14.58 6.00 -13.50
C GLY A 108 13.23 5.97 -14.22
N LEU A 109 12.88 4.86 -14.85
CA LEU A 109 11.69 4.76 -15.72
C LEU A 109 10.36 4.63 -14.96
N ASN A 110 10.39 4.59 -13.62
CA ASN A 110 9.20 4.76 -12.80
C ASN A 110 8.70 6.20 -12.79
N TYR A 111 9.56 7.18 -13.08
CA TYR A 111 9.19 8.59 -13.16
C TYR A 111 8.46 8.87 -14.47
N LEU A 112 7.24 9.39 -14.35
CA LEU A 112 6.45 9.86 -15.48
C LEU A 112 6.98 11.21 -15.96
N SER A 113 6.78 11.50 -17.25
CA SER A 113 7.16 12.78 -17.83
C SER A 113 6.39 13.96 -17.24
N LYS A 114 5.18 13.69 -16.72
CA LYS A 114 4.33 14.63 -15.98
C LYS A 114 3.31 13.89 -15.12
N VAL A 115 2.72 14.60 -14.17
CA VAL A 115 1.51 14.14 -13.47
C VAL A 115 0.37 13.94 -14.49
N PRO A 116 -0.37 12.82 -14.45
CA PRO A 116 -1.50 12.62 -15.34
C PRO A 116 -2.57 13.71 -15.22
N GLU A 117 -3.25 14.00 -16.32
CA GLU A 117 -4.36 14.95 -16.34
C GLU A 117 -5.67 14.26 -15.95
N GLY A 118 -6.63 15.03 -15.42
CA GLY A 118 -7.98 14.51 -15.09
C GLY A 118 -8.07 13.73 -13.78
N LEU A 119 -7.06 13.82 -12.91
CA LEU A 119 -7.09 13.22 -11.57
C LEU A 119 -8.14 13.90 -10.68
N GLU A 120 -8.82 13.11 -9.85
CA GLU A 120 -9.80 13.62 -8.90
C GLU A 120 -9.13 14.37 -7.74
N LYS A 121 -9.71 15.50 -7.33
CA LYS A 121 -9.17 16.39 -6.30
C LYS A 121 -9.76 16.14 -4.91
N ASN A 122 -10.21 14.93 -4.60
CA ASN A 122 -10.90 14.66 -3.32
C ASN A 122 -10.21 13.57 -2.49
N LYS A 123 -8.92 13.36 -2.73
CA LYS A 123 -8.18 12.24 -2.18
C LYS A 123 -7.13 12.69 -1.17
N MET A 124 -7.19 12.09 0.01
CA MET A 124 -6.23 12.28 1.09
C MET A 124 -4.98 11.40 0.88
N SER A 125 -4.45 11.36 -0.34
CA SER A 125 -3.24 10.60 -0.67
C SER A 125 -2.55 11.24 -1.87
N VAL A 126 -1.22 11.21 -1.85
CA VAL A 126 -0.38 11.78 -2.91
C VAL A 126 -0.19 10.82 -4.09
N TYR A 127 -0.74 9.60 -4.02
CA TYR A 127 -0.56 8.56 -5.03
C TYR A 127 -1.76 7.60 -5.11
N ILE A 128 -1.90 6.84 -6.20
CA ILE A 128 -2.94 5.79 -6.37
C ILE A 128 -2.90 4.76 -5.24
N THR A 129 -4.09 4.42 -4.73
CA THR A 129 -4.35 3.49 -3.62
C THR A 129 -5.49 2.55 -4.01
N SER A 130 -5.71 1.49 -3.22
CA SER A 130 -6.86 0.58 -3.40
C SER A 130 -8.23 1.27 -3.34
N SER A 131 -8.33 2.41 -2.65
CA SER A 131 -9.53 3.24 -2.58
C SER A 131 -9.69 4.23 -3.75
N SER A 132 -8.72 4.29 -4.66
CA SER A 132 -8.76 5.24 -5.78
C SER A 132 -9.74 4.79 -6.86
N PRO A 133 -10.43 5.72 -7.54
CA PRO A 133 -11.24 5.39 -8.69
C PRO A 133 -10.42 4.72 -9.81
N LEU A 134 -11.02 3.77 -10.51
CA LEU A 134 -10.37 3.08 -11.63
C LEU A 134 -9.95 4.06 -12.75
N SER A 135 -10.64 5.19 -12.90
CA SER A 135 -10.28 6.27 -13.83
C SER A 135 -8.92 6.88 -13.50
N GLU A 136 -8.58 7.03 -12.21
CA GLU A 136 -7.31 7.57 -11.74
C GLU A 136 -6.16 6.63 -12.11
N TYR A 137 -6.31 5.34 -11.80
CA TYR A 137 -5.35 4.32 -12.23
C TYR A 137 -5.16 4.30 -13.75
N LYS A 138 -6.25 4.34 -14.52
CA LYS A 138 -6.17 4.42 -15.99
C LYS A 138 -5.42 5.66 -16.47
N ALA A 139 -5.56 6.80 -15.80
CA ALA A 139 -4.82 8.01 -16.14
C ALA A 139 -3.31 7.83 -15.94
N TYR A 140 -2.90 7.25 -14.82
CA TYR A 140 -1.50 6.90 -14.54
C TYR A 140 -0.96 5.88 -15.55
N LEU A 141 -1.68 4.78 -15.78
CA LEU A 141 -1.30 3.76 -16.75
C LEU A 141 -1.16 4.33 -18.16
N ASN A 142 -2.11 5.16 -18.61
CA ASN A 142 -2.06 5.78 -19.94
C ASN A 142 -0.83 6.70 -20.09
N GLN A 143 -0.51 7.47 -19.04
CA GLN A 143 0.66 8.33 -19.04
C GLN A 143 1.95 7.50 -19.07
N PHE A 144 2.04 6.42 -18.26
CA PHE A 144 3.15 5.48 -18.29
C PHE A 144 3.32 4.80 -19.65
N GLN A 145 2.24 4.28 -20.24
CA GLN A 145 2.25 3.66 -21.57
C GLN A 145 2.81 4.63 -22.61
N LYS A 146 2.32 5.88 -22.62
CA LYS A 146 2.81 6.91 -23.54
C LYS A 146 4.30 7.18 -23.35
N ASP A 147 4.72 7.35 -22.10
CA ASP A 147 6.09 7.70 -21.74
C ASP A 147 7.08 6.56 -22.05
N PHE A 148 6.71 5.32 -21.73
CA PHE A 148 7.52 4.14 -21.96
C PHE A 148 7.58 3.75 -23.45
N THR A 149 6.45 3.82 -24.18
CA THR A 149 6.47 3.67 -25.65
C THR A 149 7.34 4.73 -26.31
N THR A 150 7.24 5.99 -25.86
CA THR A 150 8.09 7.06 -26.39
C THR A 150 9.55 6.79 -26.09
N PHE A 151 9.87 6.38 -24.86
CA PHE A 151 11.22 5.97 -24.48
C PHE A 151 11.75 4.88 -25.42
N LEU A 152 11.04 3.77 -25.59
CA LEU A 152 11.45 2.66 -26.46
C LEU A 152 11.71 3.15 -27.91
N ARG A 153 10.80 3.95 -28.47
CA ARG A 153 10.97 4.50 -29.82
C ARG A 153 12.21 5.39 -29.94
N MET A 154 12.46 6.27 -28.96
CA MET A 154 13.66 7.11 -28.99
C MET A 154 14.93 6.25 -28.86
N ARG A 155 14.92 5.22 -28.01
CA ARG A 155 16.06 4.31 -27.83
C ARG A 155 16.34 3.47 -29.07
N SER A 156 15.31 2.97 -29.75
CA SER A 156 15.49 2.16 -30.95
C SER A 156 16.12 2.94 -32.10
N GLU A 157 15.80 4.24 -32.22
CA GLU A 157 16.43 5.13 -33.19
C GLU A 157 17.92 5.41 -32.88
N GLU A 158 18.28 5.43 -31.61
CA GLU A 158 19.63 5.74 -31.11
C GLU A 158 20.57 4.54 -31.11
N MET A 159 20.02 3.34 -30.97
CA MET A 159 20.80 2.11 -30.84
C MET A 159 21.24 1.56 -32.19
N VAL A 160 22.43 0.96 -32.21
CA VAL A 160 22.91 0.14 -33.33
C VAL A 160 22.06 -1.12 -33.47
N SER A 161 22.07 -1.73 -34.65
CA SER A 161 21.46 -3.04 -34.85
C SER A 161 22.06 -4.06 -33.87
N ASN A 162 21.21 -4.85 -33.20
CA ASN A 162 21.59 -5.80 -32.14
C ASN A 162 22.13 -5.20 -30.84
N GLY A 163 22.04 -3.87 -30.65
CA GLY A 163 22.29 -3.27 -29.34
C GLY A 163 21.36 -3.84 -28.26
N ARG A 164 21.76 -3.72 -27.00
CA ARG A 164 21.02 -4.27 -25.85
C ARG A 164 20.72 -3.21 -24.80
N MET A 165 19.62 -3.40 -24.09
CA MET A 165 19.28 -2.59 -22.92
C MET A 165 19.06 -3.50 -21.72
N VAL A 166 19.47 -3.04 -20.55
CA VAL A 166 19.12 -3.61 -19.24
C VAL A 166 18.37 -2.53 -18.47
N ILE A 167 17.14 -2.85 -18.06
CA ILE A 167 16.22 -1.94 -17.41
C ILE A 167 15.78 -2.58 -16.10
N THR A 168 15.96 -1.85 -15.00
CA THR A 168 15.44 -2.22 -13.68
C THR A 168 14.43 -1.17 -13.23
N LEU A 169 13.27 -1.64 -12.80
CA LEU A 169 12.09 -0.83 -12.46
C LEU A 169 11.51 -1.33 -11.14
N LEU A 170 10.98 -0.41 -10.34
CA LEU A 170 10.07 -0.77 -9.26
C LEU A 170 8.75 -1.25 -9.90
N GLY A 171 8.50 -2.54 -9.82
CA GLY A 171 7.25 -3.13 -10.28
C GLY A 171 6.31 -3.42 -9.11
N ARG A 172 5.11 -3.84 -9.44
CA ARG A 172 4.14 -4.37 -8.49
C ARG A 172 3.64 -5.73 -8.94
N ASN A 173 3.28 -6.55 -7.96
CA ASN A 173 2.54 -7.79 -8.22
C ASN A 173 1.04 -7.47 -8.11
N ALA A 174 0.34 -7.35 -9.24
CA ALA A 174 -1.12 -7.27 -9.22
C ALA A 174 -1.70 -8.68 -9.22
N ILE A 175 -1.92 -9.19 -8.02
CA ILE A 175 -2.76 -10.37 -7.85
C ILE A 175 -4.21 -9.87 -7.96
N ASP A 176 -4.83 -10.10 -9.12
CA ASP A 176 -6.25 -9.88 -9.47
C ASP A 176 -6.82 -8.44 -9.41
N ASP A 177 -6.15 -7.48 -8.78
CA ASP A 177 -6.59 -6.07 -8.71
C ASP A 177 -5.46 -5.09 -9.14
N PRO A 178 -5.64 -4.33 -10.24
CA PRO A 178 -4.66 -3.34 -10.69
C PRO A 178 -4.43 -2.18 -9.72
N LEU A 179 -5.41 -1.89 -8.86
CA LEU A 179 -5.35 -0.85 -7.82
C LEU A 179 -4.71 -1.35 -6.52
N TYR A 180 -4.42 -2.65 -6.41
CA TYR A 180 -3.76 -3.19 -5.23
C TYR A 180 -2.42 -2.49 -5.02
N ARG A 181 -2.32 -1.76 -3.92
CA ARG A 181 -1.10 -1.23 -3.33
C ARG A 181 -1.17 -1.58 -1.85
N ASP A 182 -0.15 -2.24 -1.34
CA ASP A 182 -0.07 -2.57 0.07
C ASP A 182 -0.19 -1.27 0.90
N CYS A 183 -0.84 -1.34 2.06
CA CYS A 183 -0.86 -0.24 3.02
C CYS A 183 0.56 0.21 3.43
N CYS A 184 1.57 -0.67 3.31
CA CYS A 184 2.97 -0.34 3.51
C CYS A 184 3.69 0.17 2.26
N HIS A 185 2.99 0.41 1.16
CA HIS A 185 3.59 1.02 -0.02
C HIS A 185 4.17 2.39 0.33
N HIS A 186 5.41 2.64 -0.05
CA HIS A 186 6.17 3.82 0.36
C HIS A 186 5.43 5.15 0.09
N LEU A 187 4.70 5.29 -1.02
CA LEU A 187 3.91 6.50 -1.30
C LEU A 187 2.63 6.63 -0.45
N THR A 188 2.07 5.51 0.02
CA THR A 188 0.98 5.51 1.00
C THR A 188 1.50 6.02 2.34
N LEU A 189 2.66 5.53 2.78
CA LEU A 189 3.30 5.98 4.02
C LEU A 189 3.73 7.46 3.96
N VAL A 190 4.14 7.98 2.79
CA VAL A 190 4.36 9.43 2.60
C VAL A 190 3.06 10.19 2.83
N SER A 191 1.94 9.71 2.28
CA SER A 191 0.63 10.33 2.47
C SER A 191 0.23 10.37 3.94
N ASP A 192 0.30 9.24 4.63
CA ASP A 192 -0.05 9.14 6.06
C ASP A 192 0.84 10.06 6.91
N SER A 193 2.11 10.18 6.57
CA SER A 193 3.06 11.06 7.26
C SER A 193 2.76 12.54 7.06
N LEU A 194 2.30 12.93 5.86
CA LEU A 194 1.83 14.28 5.57
C LEU A 194 0.52 14.59 6.31
N LEU A 195 -0.40 13.63 6.40
CA LEU A 195 -1.67 13.79 7.11
C LEU A 195 -1.51 13.85 8.63
N ALA A 196 -0.55 13.10 9.17
CA ALA A 196 -0.19 13.15 10.59
C ALA A 196 0.54 14.45 10.98
N PHE A 197 0.77 15.36 10.03
CA PHE A 197 1.37 16.67 10.26
C PHE A 197 0.31 17.65 10.82
N GLU A 198 0.00 17.50 12.10
CA GLU A 198 -1.07 18.22 12.81
C GLU A 198 -1.02 19.76 12.57
N GLY A 199 -2.08 20.29 11.96
CA GLY A 199 -2.38 21.73 11.93
C GLY A 199 -1.55 22.63 11.00
N LEU A 200 -0.50 22.12 10.34
CA LEU A 200 0.41 22.93 9.52
C LEU A 200 0.26 22.71 8.00
N VAL A 201 -0.14 21.51 7.56
CA VAL A 201 -0.47 21.23 6.17
C VAL A 201 -1.97 21.15 6.01
N SER A 202 -2.57 22.03 5.21
CA SER A 202 -3.99 21.95 4.91
C SER A 202 -4.27 20.68 4.08
N ALA A 203 -5.37 19.99 4.37
CA ALA A 203 -5.83 18.85 3.57
C ALA A 203 -5.89 19.19 2.06
N SER A 204 -6.28 20.42 1.73
CA SER A 204 -6.30 20.95 0.36
C SER A 204 -4.93 20.97 -0.33
N LYS A 205 -3.83 21.21 0.40
CA LYS A 205 -2.47 21.19 -0.15
C LYS A 205 -2.03 19.76 -0.46
N VAL A 206 -2.34 18.81 0.42
CA VAL A 206 -2.07 17.37 0.20
C VAL A 206 -2.85 16.87 -1.02
N ILE A 207 -4.15 17.17 -1.07
CA ILE A 207 -5.05 16.84 -2.17
C ILE A 207 -4.56 17.38 -3.54
N SER A 208 -3.89 18.54 -3.55
CA SER A 208 -3.37 19.14 -4.78
C SER A 208 -2.06 18.53 -5.27
N PHE A 209 -1.39 17.71 -4.47
CA PHE A 209 -0.10 17.11 -4.78
C PHE A 209 -0.28 15.66 -5.24
N ASN A 210 0.32 15.32 -6.38
CA ASN A 210 0.29 13.98 -6.94
C ASN A 210 1.70 13.58 -7.37
N MET A 211 2.14 12.40 -6.96
CA MET A 211 3.45 11.87 -7.32
C MET A 211 3.43 11.39 -8.78
N PRO A 212 4.31 11.89 -9.66
CA PRO A 212 4.41 11.47 -11.05
C PRO A 212 5.21 10.17 -11.16
N LEU A 213 4.77 9.14 -10.45
CA LEU A 213 5.38 7.82 -10.46
C LEU A 213 4.40 6.81 -11.01
N TYR A 214 4.91 5.70 -11.54
CA TYR A 214 4.10 4.53 -11.82
C TYR A 214 4.92 3.26 -11.64
N ASP A 215 4.34 2.31 -10.93
CA ASP A 215 4.85 0.96 -10.70
C ASP A 215 4.08 -0.02 -11.59
N PRO A 216 4.62 -0.43 -12.75
CA PRO A 216 3.92 -1.30 -13.68
C PRO A 216 3.93 -2.77 -13.24
N THR A 217 3.02 -3.58 -13.79
CA THR A 217 3.15 -5.05 -13.73
C THR A 217 4.06 -5.57 -14.84
N ASP A 218 4.47 -6.83 -14.74
CA ASP A 218 5.20 -7.48 -15.81
C ASP A 218 4.32 -7.67 -17.07
N GLU A 219 3.01 -7.89 -16.94
CA GLU A 219 2.10 -7.94 -18.09
C GLU A 219 1.99 -6.59 -18.80
N GLU A 220 1.84 -5.49 -18.05
CA GLU A 220 1.78 -4.13 -18.60
C GLU A 220 3.07 -3.81 -19.37
N LEU A 221 4.24 -4.14 -18.81
CA LEU A 221 5.53 -3.97 -19.48
C LEU A 221 5.63 -4.82 -20.75
N LYS A 222 5.31 -6.12 -20.68
CA LYS A 222 5.33 -7.05 -21.82
C LYS A 222 4.43 -6.55 -22.95
N GLU A 223 3.24 -6.07 -22.61
CA GLU A 223 2.29 -5.54 -23.58
C GLU A 223 2.84 -4.30 -24.28
N ILE A 224 3.37 -3.32 -23.54
CA ILE A 224 3.91 -2.09 -24.13
C ILE A 224 5.09 -2.39 -25.07
N ILE A 225 6.03 -3.23 -24.63
CA ILE A 225 7.23 -3.59 -25.43
C ILE A 225 6.81 -4.31 -26.72
N ARG A 226 5.87 -5.26 -26.61
CA ARG A 226 5.35 -5.98 -27.77
C ARG A 226 4.60 -5.07 -28.73
N ASN A 227 3.82 -4.12 -28.22
CA ASN A 227 3.03 -3.20 -29.03
C ASN A 227 3.90 -2.14 -29.74
N GLU A 228 4.98 -1.68 -29.11
CA GLU A 228 5.95 -0.77 -29.75
C GLU A 228 6.80 -1.49 -30.80
N GLY A 229 7.30 -2.68 -30.49
CA GLY A 229 7.84 -3.64 -31.45
C GLY A 229 9.30 -3.46 -31.88
N SER A 230 10.02 -2.45 -31.39
CA SER A 230 11.43 -2.24 -31.75
C SER A 230 12.40 -3.15 -30.98
N PHE A 231 11.98 -3.68 -29.83
CA PHE A 231 12.81 -4.50 -28.95
C PHE A 231 12.18 -5.86 -28.67
N GLN A 232 13.04 -6.87 -28.53
CA GLN A 232 12.66 -8.19 -28.04
C GLN A 232 13.07 -8.32 -26.57
N ILE A 233 12.18 -8.87 -25.75
CA ILE A 233 12.50 -9.23 -24.36
C ILE A 233 13.32 -10.52 -24.41
N ASN A 234 14.58 -10.43 -24.00
CA ASN A 234 15.47 -11.59 -23.89
C ASN A 234 15.27 -12.30 -22.56
N ASP A 235 15.12 -11.53 -21.49
CA ASP A 235 14.96 -12.03 -20.12
C ASP A 235 14.10 -11.05 -19.31
N LEU A 236 13.36 -11.57 -18.35
CA LEU A 236 12.54 -10.78 -17.44
C LEU A 236 12.40 -11.52 -16.10
N GLU A 237 12.95 -10.91 -15.07
CA GLU A 237 12.91 -11.43 -13.71
C GLU A 237 12.22 -10.44 -12.78
N THR A 238 11.58 -10.96 -11.74
CA THR A 238 10.97 -10.16 -10.67
C THR A 238 11.50 -10.63 -9.33
N HIS A 239 11.89 -9.68 -8.49
CA HIS A 239 12.50 -9.94 -7.19
C HIS A 239 11.84 -9.09 -6.13
N ALA A 240 11.52 -9.69 -4.97
CA ALA A 240 11.07 -8.92 -3.82
C ALA A 240 12.24 -8.08 -3.28
N PHE A 241 11.98 -6.80 -3.03
CA PHE A 241 12.99 -5.86 -2.54
C PHE A 241 12.49 -5.15 -1.29
N ASP A 242 13.27 -5.26 -0.20
CA ASP A 242 12.99 -4.60 1.07
C ASP A 242 13.88 -3.35 1.21
N LEU A 243 13.26 -2.18 1.16
CA LEU A 243 13.93 -0.87 1.25
C LEU A 243 14.63 -0.66 2.61
N GLY A 244 14.15 -1.29 3.69
CA GLY A 244 14.67 -1.14 5.05
C GLY A 244 15.84 -2.07 5.39
N HIS A 245 16.10 -3.08 4.56
CA HIS A 245 17.14 -4.08 4.78
C HIS A 245 18.33 -3.89 3.82
N SER A 246 19.03 -2.75 3.92
CA SER A 246 20.37 -2.66 3.35
C SER A 246 21.33 -3.53 4.18
N LYS A 247 21.88 -4.59 3.57
CA LYS A 247 23.00 -5.35 4.13
C LYS A 247 24.25 -4.47 4.05
N GLU A 248 24.41 -3.55 5.00
CA GLU A 248 25.72 -2.97 5.26
C GLU A 248 26.59 -4.04 5.93
N GLU A 249 27.19 -4.90 5.11
CA GLU A 249 28.35 -5.66 5.55
C GLU A 249 29.48 -4.66 5.79
N ASN A 250 29.88 -4.48 7.05
CA ASN A 250 31.12 -3.83 7.51
C ASN A 250 31.15 -2.30 7.78
N ARG A 251 30.14 -1.70 8.42
CA ARG A 251 30.41 -0.52 9.28
C ARG A 251 29.57 -0.51 10.55
N GLU A 252 30.26 -0.53 11.70
CA GLU A 252 29.73 -0.28 13.06
C GLU A 252 29.06 1.12 13.25
N SER A 253 28.80 1.89 12.20
CA SER A 253 28.45 3.32 12.33
C SER A 253 26.98 3.69 12.12
N CYS A 254 26.04 2.76 11.90
CA CYS A 254 24.63 3.13 11.79
C CYS A 254 23.74 2.20 12.62
N ARG A 255 23.59 2.48 13.92
CA ARG A 255 22.51 1.96 14.79
C ARG A 255 21.13 2.55 14.41
N ALA A 256 20.90 2.83 13.13
CA ALA A 256 19.63 3.37 12.67
C ALA A 256 18.58 2.24 12.68
N LYS A 257 17.38 2.52 13.20
CA LYS A 257 16.28 1.55 13.17
C LYS A 257 15.90 1.27 11.70
N PRO A 258 15.36 0.08 11.36
CA PRO A 258 14.97 -0.25 9.99
C PRO A 258 14.09 0.82 9.30
N GLY A 259 13.16 1.44 10.04
CA GLY A 259 12.34 2.52 9.50
C GLY A 259 13.10 3.82 9.19
N GLU A 260 14.19 4.12 9.91
CA GLU A 260 15.04 5.28 9.61
C GLU A 260 15.87 5.07 8.34
N LYS A 261 16.32 3.83 8.09
CA LYS A 261 17.04 3.47 6.85
C LYS A 261 16.14 3.69 5.63
N GLU A 262 14.93 3.15 5.67
CA GLU A 262 13.95 3.36 4.59
C GLU A 262 13.58 4.84 4.43
N ALA A 263 13.34 5.54 5.55
CA ALA A 263 13.03 6.97 5.51
C ALA A 263 14.12 7.77 4.80
N ASN A 264 15.40 7.47 5.05
CA ASN A 264 16.51 8.14 4.38
C ASN A 264 16.55 7.85 2.88
N CYS A 265 16.26 6.62 2.45
CA CYS A 265 16.18 6.26 1.03
C CYS A 265 15.06 7.03 0.33
N ILE A 266 13.86 7.05 0.90
CA ILE A 266 12.69 7.74 0.34
C ILE A 266 12.88 9.26 0.38
N ARG A 267 13.51 9.78 1.44
CA ARG A 267 13.88 11.20 1.55
C ARG A 267 14.80 11.63 0.43
N ALA A 268 15.87 10.87 0.18
CA ALA A 268 16.81 11.18 -0.90
C ALA A 268 16.13 11.26 -2.28
N ALA A 269 15.07 10.47 -2.50
CA ALA A 269 14.31 10.49 -3.75
C ALA A 269 13.31 11.65 -3.84
N PHE A 270 12.58 11.97 -2.77
CA PHE A 270 11.39 12.83 -2.86
C PHE A 270 11.48 14.17 -2.12
N GLU A 271 12.50 14.40 -1.31
CA GLU A 271 12.66 15.64 -0.54
C GLU A 271 12.52 16.89 -1.42
N MET A 272 13.21 16.93 -2.56
CA MET A 272 13.15 18.08 -3.47
C MET A 272 11.74 18.37 -3.97
N MET A 273 10.97 17.33 -4.34
CA MET A 273 9.60 17.48 -4.82
C MET A 273 8.64 17.94 -3.72
N LEU A 274 8.79 17.37 -2.52
CA LEU A 274 7.98 17.72 -1.36
C LEU A 274 8.26 19.16 -0.91
N VAL A 275 9.53 19.56 -0.81
CA VAL A 275 9.91 20.93 -0.45
C VAL A 275 9.43 21.93 -1.51
N ALA A 276 9.55 21.61 -2.80
CA ALA A 276 9.10 22.50 -3.88
C ALA A 276 7.60 22.77 -3.83
N HIS A 277 6.78 21.76 -3.49
CA HIS A 277 5.31 21.91 -3.45
C HIS A 277 4.80 22.48 -2.13
N PHE A 278 5.28 21.93 -1.00
CA PHE A 278 4.76 22.30 0.32
C PHE A 278 5.47 23.52 0.92
N GLY A 279 6.72 23.77 0.54
CA GLY A 279 7.55 24.86 1.06
C GLY A 279 7.63 24.84 2.58
N ASP A 280 7.53 26.02 3.18
CA ASP A 280 7.58 26.21 4.64
C ASP A 280 6.39 25.59 5.40
N ALA A 281 5.39 25.03 4.68
CA ALA A 281 4.27 24.33 5.34
C ALA A 281 4.69 22.99 5.95
N ILE A 282 5.83 22.43 5.52
CA ILE A 282 6.40 21.22 6.11
C ILE A 282 7.79 21.50 6.66
N ASN A 283 8.07 20.93 7.84
CA ASN A 283 9.45 20.70 8.26
C ASN A 283 9.84 19.31 7.76
N ILE A 284 10.78 19.26 6.80
CA ILE A 284 11.14 18.03 6.09
C ILE A 284 11.72 16.96 7.02
N ASP A 285 12.51 17.36 8.03
CA ASP A 285 13.07 16.44 9.01
C ASP A 285 11.97 15.79 9.86
N THR A 286 10.99 16.59 10.27
CA THR A 286 9.83 16.13 11.05
C THR A 286 8.95 15.20 10.22
N LEU A 287 8.74 15.52 8.94
CA LEU A 287 7.99 14.66 8.02
C LEU A 287 8.62 13.28 7.91
N PHE A 288 9.93 13.21 7.67
CA PHE A 288 10.63 11.93 7.54
C PHE A 288 10.84 11.19 8.86
N ALA A 289 10.82 11.89 10.00
CA ALA A 289 10.73 11.24 11.32
C ALA A 289 9.38 10.53 11.53
N LYS A 290 8.27 11.16 11.10
CA LYS A 290 6.94 10.52 11.09
C LYS A 290 6.90 9.35 10.10
N TYR A 291 7.48 9.51 8.93
CA TYR A 291 7.63 8.42 7.96
C TYR A 291 8.36 7.22 8.56
N ALA A 292 9.53 7.44 9.18
CA ALA A 292 10.29 6.38 9.85
C ALA A 292 9.48 5.68 10.96
N HIS A 293 8.62 6.44 11.67
CA HIS A 293 7.71 5.89 12.66
C HIS A 293 6.65 4.98 12.04
N HIS A 294 5.97 5.43 10.98
CA HIS A 294 4.98 4.62 10.26
C HIS A 294 5.62 3.34 9.68
N VAL A 295 6.77 3.44 9.00
CA VAL A 295 7.51 2.26 8.53
C VAL A 295 7.79 1.30 9.69
N SER A 296 8.24 1.80 10.84
CA SER A 296 8.55 0.96 12.00
C SER A 296 7.30 0.27 12.58
N GLN A 297 6.15 0.94 12.59
CA GLN A 297 4.88 0.35 13.00
C GLN A 297 4.48 -0.79 12.05
N HIS A 298 4.57 -0.58 10.73
CA HIS A 298 4.21 -1.59 9.73
C HIS A 298 5.21 -2.76 9.66
N ALA A 299 6.51 -2.50 9.74
CA ALA A 299 7.55 -3.53 9.82
C ALA A 299 7.39 -4.41 11.08
N SER A 300 6.89 -3.84 12.17
CA SER A 300 6.54 -4.60 13.38
C SER A 300 5.30 -5.48 13.20
N CYS A 301 4.38 -5.14 12.30
CA CYS A 301 3.26 -5.99 11.90
C CYS A 301 3.71 -7.13 10.98
N MET A 302 4.64 -6.88 10.04
CA MET A 302 5.22 -7.90 9.14
C MET A 302 6.14 -8.90 9.87
N ARG A 303 6.91 -8.45 10.87
CA ARG A 303 7.76 -9.33 11.70
C ARG A 303 7.00 -10.10 12.78
N LYS A 304 5.72 -9.77 13.02
CA LYS A 304 4.82 -10.58 13.85
C LYS A 304 4.19 -11.69 13.01
N THR A 305 5.00 -12.51 12.36
CA THR A 305 4.58 -13.88 12.11
C THR A 305 4.56 -14.56 13.47
N LEU A 306 3.37 -14.56 14.06
CA LEU A 306 3.09 -15.04 15.40
C LEU A 306 3.71 -16.42 15.60
N ASN A 307 4.32 -16.68 16.76
CA ASN A 307 4.75 -18.02 17.12
C ASN A 307 3.53 -18.91 17.25
N VAL A 308 3.54 -20.09 16.62
CA VAL A 308 2.39 -20.99 16.57
C VAL A 308 1.89 -21.38 17.95
N TRP A 309 2.78 -21.54 18.92
CA TRP A 309 2.50 -22.11 20.24
C TRP A 309 2.23 -21.05 21.31
N ASP A 310 2.94 -19.92 21.24
CA ASP A 310 2.87 -18.87 22.27
C ASP A 310 1.87 -17.75 21.94
N SER A 311 1.37 -17.72 20.71
CA SER A 311 0.47 -16.66 20.23
C SER A 311 -0.95 -17.16 20.05
N ALA A 312 -1.92 -16.29 20.31
CA ALA A 312 -3.32 -16.60 20.14
C ALA A 312 -3.81 -16.21 18.73
N TRP A 313 -3.68 -17.14 17.79
CA TRP A 313 -3.95 -16.91 16.37
C TRP A 313 -5.04 -17.84 15.80
N LEU A 314 -5.53 -18.80 16.59
CA LEU A 314 -6.50 -19.81 16.14
C LEU A 314 -7.95 -19.31 16.07
N SER A 315 -8.24 -18.13 16.65
CA SER A 315 -9.57 -17.54 16.68
C SER A 315 -9.49 -16.01 16.62
N LEU A 316 -10.42 -15.40 15.88
CA LEU A 316 -10.57 -13.94 15.77
C LEU A 316 -11.43 -13.34 16.89
N SER A 317 -12.10 -14.19 17.68
CA SER A 317 -13.04 -13.76 18.73
C SER A 317 -12.61 -14.18 20.14
N GLN A 318 -11.69 -15.14 20.27
CA GLN A 318 -11.19 -15.65 21.54
C GLN A 318 -9.68 -15.86 21.51
N LYS A 319 -9.02 -15.75 22.67
CA LYS A 319 -7.57 -15.94 22.79
C LYS A 319 -7.24 -17.44 22.80
N GLU A 320 -7.17 -18.06 21.62
CA GLU A 320 -6.87 -19.49 21.45
C GLU A 320 -5.51 -19.75 20.80
N SER A 321 -4.73 -20.66 21.40
CA SER A 321 -3.49 -21.23 20.86
C SER A 321 -3.57 -22.76 20.86
N PRO A 322 -2.73 -23.48 20.09
CA PRO A 322 -2.75 -24.93 20.02
C PRO A 322 -2.59 -25.58 21.40
N MET A 323 -3.31 -26.67 21.66
CA MET A 323 -3.21 -27.38 22.94
C MET A 323 -1.89 -28.15 23.09
N GLY A 324 -1.18 -27.88 24.20
CA GLY A 324 0.02 -28.60 24.64
C GLY A 324 1.31 -27.79 24.50
N PRO A 325 2.38 -28.14 25.24
CA PRO A 325 3.69 -27.52 25.05
C PRO A 325 4.25 -27.87 23.67
N ALA A 326 4.92 -26.90 23.03
CA ALA A 326 5.54 -27.08 21.73
C ALA A 326 6.54 -28.25 21.75
N PRO A 327 6.48 -29.20 20.79
CA PRO A 327 7.56 -30.16 20.59
C PRO A 327 8.89 -29.42 20.36
N GLU A 328 9.99 -29.88 20.94
CA GLU A 328 11.30 -29.19 20.93
C GLU A 328 11.77 -28.77 19.53
N ALA A 329 11.50 -29.60 18.52
CA ALA A 329 11.84 -29.33 17.12
C ALA A 329 10.96 -28.26 16.44
N LEU A 330 9.85 -27.83 17.07
CA LEU A 330 8.84 -26.94 16.51
C LEU A 330 8.61 -25.68 17.36
N VAL A 331 9.41 -25.46 18.40
CA VAL A 331 9.28 -24.31 19.32
C VAL A 331 9.34 -22.97 18.57
N GLU A 332 10.14 -22.87 17.51
CA GLU A 332 10.28 -21.64 16.71
C GLU A 332 9.32 -21.56 15.51
N LEU A 333 8.40 -22.51 15.34
CA LEU A 333 7.48 -22.56 14.21
C LEU A 333 6.56 -21.33 14.19
N LYS A 334 6.50 -20.63 13.05
CA LYS A 334 5.68 -19.43 12.87
C LYS A 334 4.42 -19.72 12.09
N VAL A 335 3.38 -18.92 12.32
CA VAL A 335 2.09 -19.04 11.60
C VAL A 335 2.28 -18.87 10.09
N SER A 336 3.25 -18.07 9.65
CA SER A 336 3.61 -17.95 8.23
C SER A 336 4.15 -19.24 7.61
N ASP A 337 4.80 -20.10 8.40
CA ASP A 337 5.43 -21.33 7.89
C ASP A 337 4.40 -22.41 7.55
N LEU A 338 3.18 -22.25 8.10
CA LEU A 338 1.98 -23.04 7.83
C LEU A 338 1.17 -22.50 6.63
N PHE A 339 1.65 -21.44 5.97
CA PHE A 339 0.94 -20.74 4.91
C PHE A 339 1.72 -20.81 3.59
N LEU A 340 1.02 -21.14 2.50
CA LEU A 340 1.56 -21.09 1.15
C LEU A 340 1.32 -19.69 0.58
N ALA A 341 2.26 -18.78 0.83
CA ALA A 341 2.15 -17.38 0.43
C ALA A 341 1.83 -17.19 -1.06
N GLU A 342 2.43 -18.01 -1.93
CA GLU A 342 2.22 -17.98 -3.39
C GLU A 342 0.79 -18.36 -3.82
N LYS A 343 0.11 -19.19 -3.02
CA LYS A 343 -1.25 -19.70 -3.32
C LYS A 343 -2.32 -19.00 -2.50
N ASN A 344 -1.92 -18.19 -1.51
CA ASN A 344 -2.80 -17.59 -0.52
C ASN A 344 -3.71 -18.65 0.16
N GLU A 345 -3.13 -19.81 0.46
CA GLU A 345 -3.83 -20.95 1.06
C GLU A 345 -3.01 -21.51 2.22
N TRP A 346 -3.71 -22.12 3.16
CA TRP A 346 -3.09 -22.87 4.24
C TRP A 346 -2.38 -24.12 3.70
N ASP A 347 -1.16 -24.37 4.16
CA ASP A 347 -0.44 -25.61 3.87
C ASP A 347 -1.06 -26.76 4.69
N LEU A 348 -2.13 -27.35 4.14
CA LEU A 348 -2.88 -28.40 4.82
C LEU A 348 -2.02 -29.63 5.14
N ALA A 349 -0.95 -29.89 4.38
CA ALA A 349 -0.05 -30.99 4.65
C ALA A 349 0.76 -30.72 5.93
N LYS A 350 1.34 -29.51 6.06
CA LYS A 350 2.03 -29.08 7.28
C LYS A 350 1.10 -28.95 8.48
N ILE A 351 -0.12 -28.43 8.28
CA ILE A 351 -1.11 -28.30 9.36
C ILE A 351 -1.51 -29.67 9.89
N ARG A 352 -1.75 -30.65 9.03
CA ARG A 352 -2.01 -32.04 9.46
C ARG A 352 -0.83 -32.67 10.17
N GLN A 353 0.39 -32.32 9.76
CA GLN A 353 1.61 -32.83 10.35
C GLN A 353 1.89 -32.23 11.73
N PHE A 354 1.69 -30.92 11.89
CA PHE A 354 2.12 -30.18 13.09
C PHE A 354 0.99 -29.80 14.03
N LEU A 355 -0.24 -29.61 13.52
CA LEU A 355 -1.43 -29.16 14.26
C LEU A 355 -2.68 -29.98 13.90
N PRO A 356 -2.65 -31.32 13.99
CA PRO A 356 -3.72 -32.19 13.51
C PRO A 356 -5.09 -31.93 14.15
N PHE A 357 -5.12 -31.48 15.42
CA PHE A 357 -6.35 -31.20 16.15
C PHE A 357 -6.94 -29.82 15.86
N GLU A 358 -6.15 -28.90 15.31
CA GLU A 358 -6.57 -27.52 15.03
C GLU A 358 -6.89 -27.30 13.53
N GLU A 359 -6.76 -28.34 12.68
CA GLU A 359 -7.00 -28.24 11.23
C GLU A 359 -8.36 -27.58 10.91
N ASN A 360 -9.43 -27.97 11.62
CA ASN A 360 -10.76 -27.41 11.39
C ASN A 360 -10.82 -25.92 11.73
N LYS A 361 -10.13 -25.46 12.79
CA LYS A 361 -10.09 -24.04 13.17
C LYS A 361 -9.23 -23.24 12.19
N VAL A 362 -8.07 -23.75 11.83
CA VAL A 362 -7.18 -23.11 10.84
C VAL A 362 -7.89 -22.99 9.48
N ARG A 363 -8.66 -24.01 9.06
CA ARG A 363 -9.50 -23.95 7.85
C ARG A 363 -10.59 -22.87 7.92
N LEU A 364 -11.10 -22.56 9.11
CA LEU A 364 -12.11 -21.51 9.32
C LEU A 364 -11.50 -20.10 9.34
N LEU A 365 -10.21 -19.98 9.64
CA LEU A 365 -9.46 -18.74 9.50
C LEU A 365 -9.28 -18.47 8.01
N LYS A 366 -10.07 -17.54 7.48
CA LYS A 366 -9.94 -17.12 6.08
C LYS A 366 -8.76 -16.16 5.96
N PRO A 367 -7.75 -16.47 5.13
CA PRO A 367 -6.77 -15.48 4.73
C PRO A 367 -7.50 -14.27 4.14
N SER A 368 -7.03 -13.06 4.41
CA SER A 368 -7.71 -11.79 4.07
C SER A 368 -8.16 -11.72 2.60
N LEU A 369 -7.40 -12.32 1.68
CA LEU A 369 -7.69 -12.41 0.25
C LEU A 369 -8.73 -13.49 -0.13
N THR A 370 -8.88 -14.58 0.63
CA THR A 370 -9.87 -15.64 0.34
C THR A 370 -11.28 -15.18 0.75
N ALA A 371 -11.39 -14.43 1.85
CA ALA A 371 -12.63 -13.74 2.23
C ALA A 371 -13.05 -12.69 1.19
N ALA A 372 -12.09 -11.95 0.63
CA ALA A 372 -12.35 -10.98 -0.45
C ALA A 372 -12.73 -11.65 -1.79
N ARG A 373 -12.09 -12.76 -2.16
CA ARG A 373 -12.43 -13.54 -3.36
C ARG A 373 -13.79 -14.24 -3.26
N GLU A 374 -14.14 -14.81 -2.12
CA GLU A 374 -15.46 -15.40 -1.90
C GLU A 374 -16.56 -14.34 -1.84
N TRP A 375 -16.28 -13.16 -1.27
CA TRP A 375 -17.15 -11.99 -1.37
C TRP A 375 -17.38 -11.59 -2.84
N ASN A 376 -16.31 -11.47 -3.63
CA ASN A 376 -16.44 -11.14 -5.06
C ASN A 376 -17.10 -12.27 -5.88
N SER A 377 -16.89 -13.54 -5.52
CA SER A 377 -17.51 -14.69 -6.19
C SER A 377 -18.98 -14.86 -5.80
N SER A 378 -19.38 -14.45 -4.60
CA SER A 378 -20.77 -14.41 -4.16
C SER A 378 -21.57 -13.22 -4.73
N GLN A 379 -20.89 -12.24 -5.32
CA GLN A 379 -21.49 -11.22 -6.19
C GLN A 379 -21.79 -11.76 -7.62
N GLY A 380 -21.43 -13.02 -7.91
CA GLY A 380 -21.60 -13.69 -9.20
C GLY A 380 -22.97 -14.32 -9.47
N LEU A 381 -24.06 -13.81 -8.88
CA LEU A 381 -25.42 -14.18 -9.28
C LEU A 381 -26.17 -12.94 -9.77
N ALA A 382 -26.40 -12.94 -11.09
CA ALA A 382 -27.35 -12.16 -11.87
C ALA A 382 -27.73 -10.78 -11.33
N ALA A 383 -27.38 -9.73 -12.08
CA ALA A 383 -27.87 -8.37 -11.94
C ALA A 383 -29.32 -8.33 -11.43
N VAL A 384 -29.47 -8.13 -10.12
CA VAL A 384 -30.77 -7.76 -9.56
C VAL A 384 -31.03 -6.37 -10.12
N PRO A 385 -32.16 -6.14 -10.82
CA PRO A 385 -32.47 -4.80 -11.29
C PRO A 385 -32.43 -3.89 -10.07
N ARG A 386 -31.65 -2.82 -10.16
CA ARG A 386 -31.64 -1.74 -9.16
C ARG A 386 -33.09 -1.38 -8.90
N ARG A 387 -33.67 -1.88 -7.79
CA ARG A 387 -34.89 -1.30 -7.25
C ARG A 387 -34.51 0.14 -6.97
N SER A 388 -35.13 1.04 -7.72
CA SER A 388 -35.15 2.47 -7.44
C SER A 388 -35.24 2.65 -5.92
N GLN A 389 -34.34 3.45 -5.36
CA GLN A 389 -34.43 3.91 -3.97
C GLN A 389 -35.90 4.17 -3.65
N PRO A 390 -36.46 3.59 -2.57
CA PRO A 390 -37.82 3.93 -2.20
C PRO A 390 -37.88 5.45 -2.03
N VAL A 391 -38.78 6.06 -2.79
CA VAL A 391 -39.06 7.49 -2.74
C VAL A 391 -39.13 7.92 -1.29
N ARG A 392 -38.38 8.98 -0.96
CA ARG A 392 -38.41 9.69 0.32
C ARG A 392 -39.83 10.22 0.59
N VAL A 393 -40.69 9.36 1.11
CA VAL A 393 -41.98 9.75 1.68
C VAL A 393 -41.86 9.58 3.18
N ILE A 394 -42.16 10.65 3.94
CA ILE A 394 -42.35 10.59 5.38
C ILE A 394 -43.65 9.81 5.64
N PRO A 395 -43.65 8.71 6.42
CA PRO A 395 -44.90 8.18 6.95
C PRO A 395 -45.00 8.49 8.44
N GLN A 396 -46.05 9.23 8.79
CA GLN A 396 -46.67 9.15 10.11
C GLN A 396 -47.31 7.75 10.27
N ASP A 397 -47.21 7.23 11.50
CA ASP A 397 -47.99 6.11 12.08
C ASP A 397 -47.68 4.66 11.65
N ASN A 398 -46.52 4.12 12.09
CA ASN A 398 -46.30 2.71 12.53
C ASN A 398 -44.81 2.29 12.69
N CYS A 399 -43.87 3.23 12.61
CA CYS A 399 -42.44 2.90 12.68
C CYS A 399 -41.97 2.59 14.11
N VAL A 400 -41.25 1.48 14.30
CA VAL A 400 -40.66 1.13 15.59
C VAL A 400 -39.45 2.03 15.86
N MET A 401 -39.45 2.71 17.01
CA MET A 401 -38.36 3.61 17.39
C MET A 401 -37.26 2.82 18.08
N VAL A 402 -36.02 3.01 17.62
CA VAL A 402 -34.82 2.37 18.14
C VAL A 402 -33.86 3.47 18.57
N ARG A 403 -33.38 3.42 19.80
CA ARG A 403 -32.38 4.35 20.32
C ARG A 403 -31.15 3.60 20.77
N SER A 404 -29.97 4.02 20.33
CA SER A 404 -28.69 3.42 20.70
C SER A 404 -27.76 4.45 21.32
N ASP A 405 -26.89 4.00 22.20
CA ASP A 405 -25.84 4.79 22.84
C ASP A 405 -24.67 3.90 23.29
N ALA A 406 -23.50 4.48 23.50
CA ALA A 406 -22.35 3.76 24.01
C ALA A 406 -21.61 4.50 25.12
N ALA A 407 -21.14 3.75 26.11
CA ALA A 407 -20.21 4.21 27.13
C ALA A 407 -18.86 3.56 26.87
N TRP A 408 -17.78 4.33 26.79
CA TRP A 408 -16.46 3.80 26.45
C TRP A 408 -15.43 4.10 27.55
N ASN A 409 -14.63 3.08 27.88
CA ASN A 409 -13.48 3.19 28.78
C ASN A 409 -12.19 3.12 27.98
N GLU A 410 -11.47 4.23 27.92
CA GLU A 410 -10.22 4.36 27.15
C GLU A 410 -9.10 3.45 27.66
N THR A 411 -8.98 3.31 28.98
CA THR A 411 -7.88 2.57 29.63
C THR A 411 -7.93 1.08 29.30
N ASN A 412 -9.11 0.47 29.40
CA ASN A 412 -9.29 -0.96 29.18
C ASN A 412 -9.73 -1.28 27.74
N LYS A 413 -10.03 -0.26 26.92
CA LYS A 413 -10.58 -0.41 25.56
C LYS A 413 -11.87 -1.25 25.55
N ILE A 414 -12.76 -0.96 26.49
CA ILE A 414 -14.07 -1.65 26.64
C ILE A 414 -15.17 -0.63 26.44
N ALA A 415 -16.22 -1.02 25.73
CA ALA A 415 -17.46 -0.28 25.64
C ALA A 415 -18.61 -1.06 26.27
N GLY A 416 -19.51 -0.34 26.91
CA GLY A 416 -20.88 -0.80 27.13
C GLY A 416 -21.76 -0.26 26.01
N LEU A 417 -22.49 -1.15 25.35
CA LEU A 417 -23.43 -0.82 24.29
C LEU A 417 -24.83 -0.88 24.89
N GLY A 418 -25.64 0.16 24.69
CA GLY A 418 -27.00 0.23 25.21
C GLY A 418 -27.98 0.61 24.10
N TRP A 419 -29.12 -0.09 24.02
CA TRP A 419 -30.18 0.30 23.12
C TRP A 419 -31.57 -0.03 23.62
N THR A 420 -32.56 0.73 23.15
CA THR A 420 -33.98 0.53 23.44
C THR A 420 -34.77 0.41 22.15
N ILE A 421 -35.77 -0.47 22.16
CA ILE A 421 -36.70 -0.69 21.06
C ILE A 421 -38.11 -0.39 21.59
N LYS A 422 -38.75 0.66 21.06
CA LYS A 422 -40.08 1.10 21.44
C LYS A 422 -41.08 0.77 20.33
N THR A 423 -41.90 -0.23 20.61
CA THR A 423 -43.11 -0.57 19.82
C THR A 423 -44.33 0.13 20.44
N GLN A 424 -45.50 0.06 19.79
CA GLN A 424 -46.71 0.78 20.21
C GLN A 424 -47.13 0.53 21.67
N ASN A 425 -46.85 -0.66 22.21
CA ASN A 425 -47.31 -1.08 23.53
C ASN A 425 -46.18 -1.48 24.50
N ARG A 426 -44.90 -1.43 24.09
CA ARG A 426 -43.78 -1.91 24.91
C ARG A 426 -42.46 -1.22 24.56
N VAL A 427 -41.69 -0.90 25.59
CA VAL A 427 -40.27 -0.57 25.48
C VAL A 427 -39.46 -1.78 25.93
N SER A 428 -38.57 -2.25 25.08
CA SER A 428 -37.61 -3.31 25.39
C SER A 428 -36.22 -2.69 25.47
N SER A 429 -35.49 -2.99 26.53
CA SER A 429 -34.14 -2.49 26.78
C SER A 429 -33.13 -3.62 26.64
N PHE A 430 -32.01 -3.33 26.00
CA PHE A 430 -30.93 -4.26 25.75
C PHE A 430 -29.59 -3.59 26.01
N SER A 431 -28.61 -4.38 26.42
CA SER A 431 -27.25 -3.91 26.63
C SER A 431 -26.26 -5.06 26.44
N SER A 432 -25.07 -4.76 25.96
CA SER A 432 -24.01 -5.74 25.76
C SER A 432 -22.64 -5.13 26.03
N PRO A 433 -21.71 -5.83 26.72
CA PRO A 433 -20.33 -5.39 26.80
C PRO A 433 -19.58 -5.72 25.51
N MET A 434 -18.66 -4.85 25.11
CA MET A 434 -17.80 -5.05 23.95
C MET A 434 -16.35 -4.72 24.32
N ARG A 435 -15.44 -5.68 24.10
CA ARG A 435 -14.01 -5.51 24.37
C ARG A 435 -13.28 -5.11 23.08
N PHE A 436 -12.07 -4.56 23.23
CA PHE A 436 -11.20 -4.13 22.13
C PHE A 436 -11.78 -3.00 21.27
N VAL A 437 -12.52 -2.09 21.88
CA VAL A 437 -13.11 -0.93 21.19
C VAL A 437 -12.10 0.20 21.13
N GLY A 438 -11.71 0.59 19.90
CA GLY A 438 -10.61 1.52 19.65
C GLY A 438 -10.89 2.99 20.02
N SER A 439 -12.16 3.40 20.00
CA SER A 439 -12.57 4.79 20.21
C SER A 439 -14.03 4.90 20.67
N PRO A 440 -14.46 6.05 21.20
CA PRO A 440 -15.86 6.25 21.56
C PRO A 440 -16.76 6.30 20.32
N LEU A 441 -16.24 6.75 19.18
CA LEU A 441 -17.01 6.81 17.93
C LEU A 441 -17.30 5.40 17.39
N ILE A 442 -16.31 4.49 17.43
CA ILE A 442 -16.50 3.06 17.13
C ILE A 442 -17.53 2.45 18.07
N ALA A 443 -17.49 2.79 19.37
CA ALA A 443 -18.46 2.31 20.35
C ALA A 443 -19.91 2.69 19.96
N GLU A 444 -20.12 3.96 19.58
CA GLU A 444 -21.44 4.44 19.10
C GLU A 444 -21.91 3.68 17.86
N GLY A 445 -21.01 3.46 16.89
CA GLY A 445 -21.31 2.68 15.69
C GLY A 445 -21.72 1.25 16.01
N LEU A 446 -20.96 0.57 16.88
CA LEU A 446 -21.25 -0.81 17.30
C LEU A 446 -22.57 -0.89 18.04
N ALA A 447 -22.88 0.05 18.93
CA ALA A 447 -24.16 0.08 19.64
C ALA A 447 -25.35 0.18 18.66
N LEU A 448 -25.22 1.00 17.61
CA LEU A 448 -26.26 1.11 16.58
C LEU A 448 -26.35 -0.16 15.72
N ARG A 449 -25.22 -0.78 15.36
CA ARG A 449 -25.20 -2.04 14.61
C ARG A 449 -25.93 -3.15 15.35
N GLU A 450 -25.58 -3.39 16.62
CA GLU A 450 -26.23 -4.39 17.46
C GLU A 450 -27.74 -4.10 17.62
N ALA A 451 -28.13 -2.82 17.71
CA ALA A 451 -29.52 -2.43 17.79
C ALA A 451 -30.29 -2.76 16.50
N VAL A 452 -29.70 -2.52 15.32
CA VAL A 452 -30.30 -2.81 14.02
C VAL A 452 -30.37 -4.32 13.77
N GLU A 453 -29.31 -5.07 14.11
CA GLU A 453 -29.31 -6.53 14.05
C GLU A 453 -30.38 -7.13 14.97
N LYS A 454 -30.52 -6.60 16.19
CA LYS A 454 -31.57 -7.06 17.09
C LYS A 454 -32.97 -6.81 16.53
N CYS A 455 -33.17 -5.71 15.80
CA CYS A 455 -34.44 -5.42 15.14
C CYS A 455 -34.75 -6.42 14.01
N ARG A 456 -33.73 -6.81 13.24
CA ARG A 456 -33.85 -7.87 12.21
C ARG A 456 -34.23 -9.19 12.86
N ASP A 457 -33.56 -9.57 13.94
CA ASP A 457 -33.80 -10.84 14.64
C ASP A 457 -35.20 -10.90 15.27
N LEU A 458 -35.77 -9.74 15.63
CA LEU A 458 -37.16 -9.60 16.10
C LEU A 458 -38.19 -9.57 14.96
N GLY A 459 -37.76 -9.66 13.69
CA GLY A 459 -38.64 -9.66 12.52
C GLY A 459 -39.32 -8.31 12.26
N LEU A 460 -38.74 -7.21 12.73
CA LEU A 460 -39.28 -5.87 12.49
C LEU A 460 -39.04 -5.46 11.04
N THR A 461 -40.03 -4.85 10.39
CA THR A 461 -39.92 -4.47 8.98
C THR A 461 -39.78 -2.96 8.76
N LYS A 462 -40.18 -2.12 9.74
CA LYS A 462 -40.11 -0.66 9.63
C LYS A 462 -39.54 -0.04 10.90
N ILE A 463 -38.31 0.48 10.82
CA ILE A 463 -37.57 1.01 11.98
C ILE A 463 -37.08 2.45 11.77
N ARG A 464 -37.03 3.21 12.87
CA ARG A 464 -36.41 4.53 12.96
C ARG A 464 -35.34 4.48 14.02
N CYS A 465 -34.09 4.58 13.59
CA CYS A 465 -32.92 4.58 14.44
C CYS A 465 -32.56 6.01 14.83
N GLU A 466 -32.44 6.24 16.14
CA GLU A 466 -32.10 7.51 16.75
C GLU A 466 -30.80 7.36 17.55
N SER A 467 -29.84 8.26 17.35
CA SER A 467 -28.59 8.34 18.13
C SER A 467 -28.24 9.81 18.38
N ASP A 468 -27.56 10.09 19.48
CA ASP A 468 -27.06 11.44 19.77
C ASP A 468 -25.67 11.74 19.16
N CYS A 469 -25.06 10.75 18.50
CA CYS A 469 -23.80 10.90 17.80
C CYS A 469 -24.02 11.50 16.40
N ALA A 470 -23.82 12.82 16.29
CA ALA A 470 -23.98 13.53 15.02
C ALA A 470 -23.02 13.04 13.92
N GLN A 471 -21.82 12.57 14.29
CA GLN A 471 -20.84 12.04 13.33
C GLN A 471 -21.31 10.71 12.72
N LEU A 472 -21.82 9.79 13.54
CA LEU A 472 -22.38 8.52 13.09
C LEU A 472 -23.60 8.71 12.18
N ILE A 473 -24.54 9.58 12.58
CA ILE A 473 -25.73 9.86 11.77
C ILE A 473 -25.35 10.51 10.43
N LYS A 474 -24.38 11.41 10.41
CA LYS A 474 -23.88 12.01 9.15
C LYS A 474 -23.27 10.96 8.24
N ALA A 475 -22.50 10.01 8.77
CA ALA A 475 -21.92 8.92 7.99
C ALA A 475 -23.01 8.06 7.32
N LEU A 476 -24.10 7.75 8.04
CA LEU A 476 -25.21 6.93 7.55
C LEU A 476 -26.21 7.65 6.62
N THR A 477 -26.22 8.98 6.60
CA THR A 477 -27.27 9.75 5.88
C THR A 477 -26.74 10.57 4.70
N LEU A 478 -25.48 10.97 4.72
CA LEU A 478 -24.89 11.88 3.73
C LEU A 478 -23.82 11.21 2.86
N ASP A 479 -23.69 9.88 2.92
CA ASP A 479 -22.68 9.12 2.17
C ASP A 479 -21.27 9.71 2.33
N HIS A 480 -20.95 10.07 3.59
CA HIS A 480 -19.66 10.64 3.97
C HIS A 480 -18.80 9.57 4.63
N PRO A 481 -17.78 9.03 3.94
CA PRO A 481 -16.95 7.97 4.48
C PRO A 481 -16.06 8.51 5.61
N LEU A 482 -16.34 8.08 6.84
CA LEU A 482 -15.40 8.18 7.95
C LEU A 482 -14.63 6.87 8.01
N ALA A 483 -13.33 6.89 7.68
CA ALA A 483 -12.49 5.68 7.59
C ALA A 483 -12.56 4.81 8.85
N GLU A 484 -12.70 5.42 10.02
CA GLU A 484 -12.83 4.76 11.32
C GLU A 484 -14.16 3.99 11.49
N LEU A 485 -15.24 4.44 10.84
CA LEU A 485 -16.58 3.84 10.94
C LEU A 485 -16.95 3.01 9.70
N TYR A 486 -16.13 3.02 8.64
CA TYR A 486 -16.49 2.46 7.34
C TYR A 486 -17.05 1.03 7.42
N GLY A 487 -16.33 0.12 8.08
CA GLY A 487 -16.77 -1.27 8.22
C GLY A 487 -18.08 -1.41 8.98
N ILE A 488 -18.27 -0.61 10.04
CA ILE A 488 -19.47 -0.65 10.88
C ILE A 488 -20.68 -0.05 10.14
N VAL A 489 -20.47 1.04 9.39
CA VAL A 489 -21.50 1.65 8.54
C VAL A 489 -21.92 0.67 7.44
N ALA A 490 -20.96 0.01 6.79
CA ALA A 490 -21.25 -1.02 5.80
C ALA A 490 -22.06 -2.19 6.39
N ASP A 491 -21.72 -2.64 7.60
CA ASP A 491 -22.51 -3.65 8.33
C ASP A 491 -23.96 -3.16 8.57
N ILE A 492 -24.12 -1.94 9.10
CA ILE A 492 -25.43 -1.33 9.36
C ILE A 492 -26.25 -1.22 8.07
N GLU A 493 -25.64 -0.77 6.98
CA GLU A 493 -26.28 -0.65 5.67
C GLU A 493 -26.69 -2.00 5.09
N ALA A 494 -25.83 -3.02 5.23
CA ALA A 494 -26.14 -4.38 4.80
C ALA A 494 -27.35 -4.95 5.57
N VAL A 495 -27.39 -4.75 6.89
CA VAL A 495 -28.53 -5.17 7.71
C VAL A 495 -29.77 -4.32 7.41
N ALA A 496 -29.61 -3.03 7.13
CA ALA A 496 -30.68 -2.11 6.74
C ALA A 496 -31.45 -2.56 5.49
N LEU A 497 -30.82 -3.31 4.57
CA LEU A 497 -31.48 -3.88 3.39
C LEU A 497 -32.56 -4.92 3.73
N SER A 498 -32.59 -5.45 4.95
CA SER A 498 -33.60 -6.40 5.41
C SER A 498 -34.92 -5.76 5.85
N PHE A 499 -34.99 -4.43 5.89
CA PHE A 499 -36.17 -3.67 6.32
C PHE A 499 -36.91 -3.07 5.12
N ASP A 500 -38.25 -3.05 5.18
CA ASP A 500 -39.09 -2.31 4.24
C ASP A 500 -38.86 -0.79 4.36
N PHE A 501 -38.52 -0.32 5.57
CA PHE A 501 -38.21 1.07 5.86
C PHE A 501 -37.22 1.19 7.01
N VAL A 502 -36.17 1.98 6.78
CA VAL A 502 -35.16 2.34 7.79
C VAL A 502 -34.83 3.83 7.64
N SER A 503 -34.67 4.52 8.77
CA SER A 503 -34.23 5.91 8.79
C SER A 503 -33.30 6.15 9.99
N PHE A 504 -32.28 6.97 9.79
CA PHE A 504 -31.30 7.35 10.81
C PHE A 504 -31.48 8.83 11.15
N THR A 505 -31.70 9.14 12.43
CA THR A 505 -32.00 10.50 12.88
C THR A 505 -31.15 10.88 14.07
N TRP A 506 -30.58 12.09 14.05
CA TRP A 506 -29.87 12.64 15.19
C TRP A 506 -30.83 13.16 16.27
N ILE A 507 -30.52 12.90 17.53
CA ILE A 507 -31.28 13.42 18.68
C ILE A 507 -30.37 14.09 19.72
N SER A 508 -30.92 15.00 20.54
CA SER A 508 -30.15 15.55 21.66
C SER A 508 -29.93 14.49 22.75
N ARG A 509 -28.79 14.58 23.45
CA ARG A 509 -28.42 13.69 24.57
C ARG A 509 -29.51 13.58 25.63
N GLU A 510 -30.23 14.68 25.90
CA GLU A 510 -31.34 14.72 26.85
C GLU A 510 -32.48 13.75 26.50
N ARG A 511 -32.63 13.42 25.21
CA ARG A 511 -33.65 12.47 24.72
C ARG A 511 -33.14 11.03 24.64
N ASN A 512 -31.83 10.79 24.82
CA ASN A 512 -31.20 9.47 24.72
C ASN A 512 -30.80 8.86 26.09
N ARG A 513 -31.32 9.40 27.20
CA ARG A 513 -30.91 9.02 28.57
C ARG A 513 -31.06 7.54 28.90
N ASP A 514 -32.07 6.88 28.35
CA ASP A 514 -32.32 5.46 28.65
C ASP A 514 -31.25 4.56 28.04
N ALA A 515 -30.85 4.82 26.78
CA ALA A 515 -29.78 4.08 26.12
C ALA A 515 -28.40 4.39 26.75
N ASP A 516 -28.14 5.66 27.08
CA ASP A 516 -26.94 6.10 27.81
C ASP A 516 -26.81 5.41 29.18
N SER A 517 -27.91 5.33 29.94
CA SER A 517 -27.92 4.65 31.23
C SER A 517 -27.63 3.15 31.09
N LEU A 518 -28.19 2.48 30.08
CA LEU A 518 -27.94 1.06 29.82
C LEU A 518 -26.48 0.80 29.46
N ALA A 519 -25.92 1.64 28.59
CA ALA A 519 -24.52 1.58 28.17
C ALA A 519 -23.56 1.75 29.36
N LYS A 520 -23.83 2.74 30.24
CA LYS A 520 -23.04 2.97 31.46
C LYS A 520 -23.15 1.83 32.47
N GLN A 521 -24.34 1.29 32.66
CA GLN A 521 -24.58 0.18 33.59
C GLN A 521 -23.81 -1.07 33.19
N VAL A 522 -23.87 -1.47 31.91
CA VAL A 522 -23.17 -2.67 31.45
C VAL A 522 -21.65 -2.47 31.43
N LEU A 523 -21.16 -1.27 31.09
CA LEU A 523 -19.73 -0.94 31.20
C LEU A 523 -19.26 -1.03 32.65
N SER A 524 -20.00 -0.46 33.59
CA SER A 524 -19.66 -0.51 35.01
C SER A 524 -19.65 -1.95 35.54
N ALA A 525 -20.62 -2.78 35.14
CA ALA A 525 -20.67 -4.18 35.53
C ALA A 525 -19.48 -4.97 34.98
N GLU A 526 -19.12 -4.77 33.71
CA GLU A 526 -17.97 -5.42 33.07
C GLU A 526 -16.63 -5.01 33.73
N LEU A 527 -16.48 -3.73 34.09
CA LEU A 527 -15.29 -3.24 34.80
C LEU A 527 -15.17 -3.82 36.22
N VAL A 528 -16.29 -4.03 36.91
CA VAL A 528 -16.30 -4.68 38.25
C VAL A 528 -15.98 -6.17 38.14
N LEU A 529 -16.47 -6.85 37.11
CA LEU A 529 -16.12 -8.24 36.82
C LEU A 529 -14.62 -8.40 36.54
N MET A 530 -13.99 -7.44 35.86
CA MET A 530 -12.54 -7.44 35.63
C MET A 530 -11.70 -7.09 36.87
N ALA A 531 -12.26 -6.31 37.80
CA ALA A 531 -11.58 -5.92 39.03
C ALA A 531 -11.68 -6.96 40.15
N SER A 532 -12.52 -7.99 39.98
CA SER A 532 -12.68 -9.07 40.96
C SER A 532 -11.53 -10.09 40.81
N PRO A 533 -10.72 -10.36 41.85
CA PRO A 533 -9.74 -11.43 41.79
C PRO A 533 -10.50 -12.75 41.60
N ASN A 534 -10.10 -13.54 40.61
CA ASN A 534 -10.63 -14.90 40.39
C ASN A 534 -10.69 -15.65 41.72
N ASN A 535 -11.91 -15.86 42.23
CA ASN A 535 -12.17 -16.85 43.25
C ASN A 535 -12.74 -18.08 42.55
N VAL A 536 -11.98 -19.16 42.72
CA VAL A 536 -12.14 -20.56 42.27
C VAL A 536 -11.54 -20.87 40.91
#